data_AF-A0A968ZFX7-F1
#
_entry.id   AF-A0A968ZFX7-F1
#
_cell.length_a   1.000
_cell.length_b   1.000
_cell.length_c   1.000
_cell.angle_alpha   90.00
_cell.angle_beta   90.00
_cell.angle_gamma   90.00
#
_symmetry.space_group_name_H-M   'P 1'
#
loop_
_entity.id
_entity.type
_entity.pdbx_description
1 polymer ?
#
loop_
_entity_poly.entity_id
_entity_poly.type
_entity_poly.pdbx_seq_one_letter_code
_entity_poly.pdbx_strand_id
1 'polypeptide(L)'
;VASEVLVQVAYAIGVSKPVSLNVTTFGTAKVNKTDAQISEITYQLFDMRPKAIVERLKLLNPIYSPSAAYGHMGRESYKENGLEFFTWEKLDHVEAVKKAFGL
;
A
#
# COMPACT_ATOMS: atom_id res chain seq x y z
N VAL A 1 -13.08 -2.19 4.52
CA VAL A 1 -12.83 -3.61 4.19
C VAL A 1 -12.65 -4.45 5.45
N ALA A 2 -11.66 -4.16 6.29
CA ALA A 2 -11.47 -4.76 7.62
C ALA A 2 -11.07 -3.66 8.63
N SER A 3 -11.03 -3.95 9.93
CA SER A 3 -10.46 -3.01 10.93
C SER A 3 -8.98 -3.25 11.22
N GLU A 4 -8.48 -4.44 10.96
CA GLU A 4 -7.06 -4.79 11.08
C GLU A 4 -6.63 -5.60 9.86
N VAL A 5 -5.45 -5.29 9.31
CA VAL A 5 -4.93 -5.92 8.11
C VAL A 5 -3.41 -6.04 8.18
N LEU A 6 -2.89 -7.23 7.90
CA LEU A 6 -1.48 -7.46 7.58
C LEU A 6 -1.35 -7.77 6.08
N VAL A 7 -0.44 -7.08 5.40
CA VAL A 7 -0.10 -7.34 3.99
C VAL A 7 1.34 -7.85 3.92
N GLN A 8 1.55 -8.94 3.21
CA GLN A 8 2.87 -9.54 2.98
C GLN A 8 3.13 -9.63 1.48
N VAL A 9 4.34 -9.26 1.06
CA VAL A 9 4.75 -9.31 -0.35
C VAL A 9 6.14 -9.92 -0.44
N ALA A 10 6.37 -10.77 -1.45
CA ALA A 10 7.68 -11.33 -1.73
C ALA A 10 8.09 -11.12 -3.20
N TYR A 11 9.39 -10.97 -3.45
CA TYR A 11 9.98 -10.81 -4.78
C TYR A 11 11.14 -11.79 -4.98
N ALA A 12 11.32 -12.27 -6.21
CA ALA A 12 12.54 -12.94 -6.64
C ALA A 12 13.48 -11.92 -7.29
N ILE A 13 14.80 -12.04 -7.06
CA ILE A 13 15.79 -11.17 -7.68
C ILE A 13 15.68 -11.22 -9.21
N GLY A 14 15.65 -10.05 -9.85
CA GLY A 14 15.47 -9.94 -11.30
C GLY A 14 14.04 -10.11 -11.82
N VAL A 15 13.05 -10.38 -10.96
CA VAL A 15 11.64 -10.53 -11.35
C VAL A 15 10.84 -9.30 -10.92
N SER A 16 10.18 -8.64 -11.87
CA SER A 16 9.44 -7.40 -11.58
C SER A 16 8.12 -7.64 -10.84
N LYS A 17 7.41 -8.73 -11.15
CA LYS A 17 6.15 -9.07 -10.48
C LYS A 17 6.46 -9.75 -9.14
N PRO A 18 5.71 -9.46 -8.07
CA PRO A 18 5.88 -10.19 -6.82
C PRO A 18 5.52 -11.67 -7.02
N VAL A 19 6.24 -12.56 -6.32
CA VAL A 19 5.94 -14.00 -6.31
C VAL A 19 4.73 -14.32 -5.45
N SER A 20 4.43 -13.47 -4.46
CA SER A 20 3.22 -13.55 -3.65
C SER A 20 2.81 -12.19 -3.11
N LEU A 21 1.49 -12.02 -2.91
CA LEU A 21 0.87 -10.95 -2.14
C LEU A 21 -0.21 -11.57 -1.27
N ASN A 22 0.01 -11.63 0.04
CA ASN A 22 -0.91 -12.22 0.99
C ASN A 22 -1.52 -11.15 1.89
N VAL A 23 -2.79 -11.30 2.21
CA VAL A 23 -3.52 -10.42 3.14
C VAL A 23 -4.07 -11.28 4.26
N THR A 24 -3.92 -10.82 5.50
CA THR A 24 -4.52 -11.43 6.69
C THR A 24 -5.35 -10.37 7.41
N THR A 25 -6.62 -10.65 7.70
CA THR A 25 -7.51 -9.68 8.38
C THR A 25 -7.72 -9.99 9.86
N PHE A 26 -7.11 -11.07 10.38
CA PHE A 26 -7.24 -11.51 11.78
C PHE A 26 -8.69 -11.67 12.25
N GLY A 27 -9.60 -12.04 11.33
CA GLY A 27 -11.03 -12.18 11.62
C GLY A 27 -11.81 -10.87 11.68
N THR A 28 -11.20 -9.73 11.33
CA THR A 28 -11.83 -8.41 11.38
C THR A 28 -12.42 -7.94 10.04
N ALA A 29 -12.46 -8.82 9.03
CA ALA A 29 -13.09 -8.53 7.74
C ALA A 29 -14.57 -8.14 7.92
N LYS A 30 -14.96 -7.01 7.32
CA LYS A 30 -16.33 -6.48 7.31
C LYS A 30 -17.05 -6.75 5.98
N VAL A 31 -16.41 -7.50 5.10
CA VAL A 31 -16.92 -7.89 3.77
C VAL A 31 -17.08 -9.40 3.75
N ASN A 32 -18.06 -9.90 2.98
CA ASN A 32 -18.24 -11.34 2.79
C ASN A 32 -17.23 -11.91 1.78
N LYS A 33 -15.94 -11.85 2.12
CA LYS A 33 -14.81 -12.34 1.33
C LYS A 33 -13.76 -12.94 2.25
N THR A 34 -13.14 -14.04 1.83
CA THR A 34 -12.01 -14.62 2.54
C THR A 34 -10.75 -13.77 2.38
N ASP A 35 -9.79 -13.95 3.27
CA ASP A 35 -8.47 -13.31 3.20
C ASP A 35 -7.78 -13.51 1.83
N ALA A 36 -7.91 -14.71 1.25
CA ALA A 36 -7.41 -15.01 -0.09
C ALA A 36 -8.12 -14.20 -1.19
N GLN A 37 -9.45 -14.03 -1.10
CA GLN A 37 -10.20 -13.21 -2.06
C GLN A 37 -9.89 -11.72 -1.90
N ILE A 38 -9.64 -11.25 -0.67
CA ILE A 38 -9.20 -9.88 -0.41
C ILE A 38 -7.81 -9.66 -1.04
N SER A 39 -6.88 -10.59 -0.81
CA SER A 39 -5.54 -10.59 -1.42
C SER A 39 -5.59 -10.50 -2.95
N GLU A 40 -6.43 -11.31 -3.61
CA GLU A 40 -6.58 -11.27 -5.07
C GLU A 40 -7.07 -9.90 -5.55
N ILE A 41 -8.10 -9.34 -4.92
CA ILE A 41 -8.61 -8.00 -5.26
C ILE A 41 -7.52 -6.93 -5.06
N THR A 42 -6.79 -7.00 -3.94
CA THR A 42 -5.68 -6.08 -3.66
C THR A 42 -4.57 -6.19 -4.72
N TYR A 43 -4.24 -7.41 -5.17
CA TYR A 43 -3.26 -7.64 -6.23
C TYR A 43 -3.67 -6.98 -7.56
N GLN A 44 -4.96 -7.04 -7.92
CA GLN A 44 -5.46 -6.40 -9.13
C GLN A 44 -5.54 -4.87 -9.00
N LEU A 45 -5.77 -4.36 -7.80
CA LEU A 45 -5.95 -2.92 -7.56
C LEU A 45 -4.62 -2.16 -7.50
N PHE A 46 -3.58 -2.77 -6.95
CA PHE A 46 -2.28 -2.14 -6.78
C PHE A 46 -1.23 -2.83 -7.64
N ASP A 47 -0.68 -2.09 -8.61
CA ASP A 47 0.53 -2.52 -9.29
C ASP A 47 1.70 -2.51 -8.30
N MET A 48 2.17 -3.71 -7.95
CA MET A 48 3.25 -3.93 -6.99
C MET A 48 4.60 -4.16 -7.67
N ARG A 49 4.76 -3.82 -8.96
CA ARG A 49 6.10 -3.84 -9.56
C ARG A 49 6.96 -2.72 -8.97
N PRO A 50 8.28 -2.91 -8.75
CA PRO A 50 9.14 -1.89 -8.13
C PRO A 50 9.03 -0.51 -8.78
N LYS A 51 9.05 -0.45 -10.13
CA LYS A 51 8.90 0.80 -10.88
C LYS A 51 7.54 1.46 -10.63
N ALA A 52 6.46 0.69 -10.63
CA ALA A 52 5.11 1.22 -10.41
C ALA A 52 4.94 1.76 -8.98
N ILE A 53 5.55 1.11 -7.97
CA ILE A 53 5.58 1.62 -6.59
C ILE A 53 6.31 2.97 -6.54
N VAL A 54 7.49 3.06 -7.16
CA VAL A 54 8.29 4.28 -7.23
C VAL A 54 7.53 5.43 -7.90
N GLU A 55 6.85 5.16 -9.01
CA GLU A 55 6.06 6.15 -9.74
C GLU A 55 4.82 6.60 -8.94
N ARG A 56 4.04 5.66 -8.42
CA ARG A 56 2.82 5.94 -7.64
C ARG A 56 3.11 6.78 -6.40
N LEU A 57 4.20 6.46 -5.69
CA LEU A 57 4.59 7.12 -4.45
C LEU A 57 5.61 8.26 -4.67
N LYS A 58 5.99 8.56 -5.91
CA LYS A 58 6.97 9.61 -6.27
C LYS A 58 8.29 9.50 -5.49
N LEU A 59 8.84 8.29 -5.40
CA LEU A 59 9.99 7.99 -4.52
C LEU A 59 11.34 8.50 -5.03
N LEU A 60 11.42 9.01 -6.26
CA LEU A 60 12.65 9.61 -6.80
C LEU A 60 12.86 11.07 -6.37
N ASN A 61 12.36 11.44 -5.19
CA ASN A 61 12.50 12.77 -4.59
C ASN A 61 13.30 12.68 -3.28
N PRO A 62 13.98 13.76 -2.84
CA PRO A 62 14.77 13.77 -1.61
C PRO A 62 13.88 13.91 -0.36
N ILE A 63 13.03 12.92 -0.09
CA ILE A 63 11.98 12.98 0.95
C ILE A 63 12.30 12.15 2.21
N TYR A 64 13.49 11.54 2.27
CA TYR A 64 13.78 10.48 3.26
C TYR A 64 14.29 11.00 4.61
N SER A 65 14.92 12.17 4.66
CA SER A 65 15.53 12.68 5.89
C SER A 65 14.55 12.78 7.07
N PRO A 66 13.31 13.28 6.90
CA PRO A 66 12.34 13.31 8.00
C PRO A 66 11.96 11.93 8.53
N SER A 67 12.10 10.86 7.74
CA SER A 67 11.74 9.49 8.14
C SER A 67 12.83 8.76 8.95
N ALA A 68 14.05 9.30 9.02
CA ALA A 68 15.19 8.68 9.70
C ALA A 68 15.09 8.67 11.24
N ALA A 69 14.13 9.40 11.80
CA ALA A 69 13.83 9.42 13.23
C ALA A 69 12.31 9.39 13.45
N TYR A 70 11.90 8.89 14.62
CA TYR A 70 10.51 8.79 15.05
C TYR A 70 9.60 7.90 14.18
N GLY A 71 10.20 6.99 13.40
CA GLY A 71 9.50 6.00 12.59
C GLY A 71 9.11 6.49 11.19
N HIS A 72 8.98 5.51 10.29
CA HIS A 72 8.61 5.73 8.88
C HIS A 72 7.10 5.76 8.65
N MET A 73 6.32 5.18 9.56
CA MET A 73 4.88 4.95 9.40
C MET A 73 4.07 5.67 10.49
N GLY A 74 2.79 5.94 10.21
CA GLY A 74 1.84 6.53 11.15
C GLY A 74 1.96 8.04 11.33
N ARG A 75 2.59 8.73 10.37
CA ARG A 75 2.77 10.19 10.37
C ARG A 75 1.99 10.81 9.22
N GLU A 76 1.47 12.02 9.41
CA GLU A 76 0.70 12.67 8.35
C GLU A 76 1.57 12.99 7.13
N SER A 77 1.02 12.74 5.94
CA SER A 77 1.61 13.20 4.69
C SER A 77 1.45 14.72 4.57
N TYR A 78 2.53 15.42 4.20
CA TYR A 78 2.53 16.87 4.02
C TYR A 78 3.34 17.29 2.81
N LYS A 79 3.16 18.55 2.42
CA LYS A 79 3.90 19.18 1.31
C LYS A 79 4.74 20.32 1.84
N GLU A 80 5.99 20.37 1.40
CA GLU A 80 6.94 21.44 1.74
C GLU A 80 7.86 21.67 0.55
N ASN A 81 8.09 22.93 0.18
CA ASN A 81 8.99 23.31 -0.92
C ASN A 81 8.73 22.58 -2.26
N GLY A 82 7.46 22.30 -2.57
CA GLY A 82 7.06 21.57 -3.78
C GLY A 82 7.26 20.05 -3.73
N LEU A 83 7.79 19.52 -2.62
CA LEU A 83 7.94 18.09 -2.38
C LEU A 83 6.79 17.56 -1.53
N GLU A 84 6.45 16.29 -1.71
CA GLU A 84 5.40 15.59 -0.97
C GLU A 84 6.06 14.48 -0.14
N PHE A 85 5.95 14.58 1.18
CA PHE A 85 6.57 13.68 2.14
C PHE A 85 5.57 12.62 2.62
N PHE A 86 6.08 11.44 3.01
CA PHE A 86 5.28 10.31 3.50
C PHE A 86 4.11 9.95 2.57
N THR A 87 4.37 9.90 1.26
CA THR A 87 3.33 9.64 0.25
C THR A 87 2.61 8.30 0.44
N TRP A 88 3.22 7.34 1.14
CA TRP A 88 2.61 6.05 1.51
C TRP A 88 1.56 6.15 2.61
N GLU A 89 1.50 7.25 3.35
CA GLU A 89 0.49 7.50 4.39
C GLU A 89 -0.80 8.11 3.80
N LYS A 90 -0.82 8.39 2.50
CA LYS A 90 -1.98 8.96 1.82
C LYS A 90 -3.10 7.94 1.70
N LEU A 91 -4.32 8.41 1.92
CA LEU A 91 -5.56 7.64 1.76
C LEU A 91 -6.24 7.91 0.40
N ASP A 92 -5.46 8.19 -0.64
CA ASP A 92 -5.97 8.58 -1.96
C ASP A 92 -6.56 7.41 -2.77
N HIS A 93 -6.32 6.16 -2.35
CA HIS A 93 -6.91 4.97 -2.94
C HIS A 93 -8.19 4.50 -2.25
N VAL A 94 -8.70 5.20 -1.22
CA VAL A 94 -9.89 4.76 -0.46
C VAL A 94 -11.10 4.53 -1.35
N GLU A 95 -11.39 5.43 -2.28
CA GLU A 95 -12.56 5.29 -3.17
C GLU A 95 -12.40 4.13 -4.17
N ALA A 96 -11.19 3.94 -4.70
CA ALA A 96 -10.90 2.80 -5.57
C ALA A 96 -11.04 1.46 -4.82
N VAL A 97 -10.58 1.41 -3.56
CA VAL A 97 -10.77 0.25 -2.68
C VAL A 97 -12.25 0.01 -2.42
N LYS A 98 -13.01 1.03 -1.98
CA LYS A 98 -14.45 0.88 -1.73
C LYS A 98 -15.18 0.31 -2.95
N LYS A 99 -14.94 0.89 -4.13
CA LYS A 99 -15.49 0.41 -5.39
C LYS A 99 -15.14 -1.05 -5.68
N ALA A 100 -13.88 -1.45 -5.50
CA ALA A 100 -13.43 -2.82 -5.75
C ALA A 100 -14.08 -3.85 -4.79
N PHE A 101 -14.47 -3.41 -3.59
CA PHE A 101 -15.12 -4.24 -2.58
C PHE A 101 -16.66 -4.08 -2.53
N GLY A 102 -17.25 -3.20 -3.35
CA GLY A 102 -18.69 -2.93 -3.37
C GLY A 102 -19.20 -2.20 -2.13
N LEU A 103 -18.39 -1.29 -1.59
CA LEU A 103 -18.66 -0.47 -0.41
C LEU A 103 -18.96 0.99 -0.76
#